data_AF-D3JH84-F1
#
_entry.id   AF-D3JH84-F1
#
_cell.length_a   1.000
_cell.length_b   1.000
_cell.length_c   1.000
_cell.angle_alpha   90.00
_cell.angle_beta   90.00
_cell.angle_gamma   90.00
#
_symmetry.space_group_name_H-M   'P 1'
#
loop_
_entity.id
_entity.type
_entity.pdbx_description
1 polymer ?
#
loop_
_entity_poly.entity_id
_entity_poly.type
_entity_poly.pdbx_seq_one_letter_code
_entity_poly.pdbx_strand_id
1 'polypeptide(L)'
;QQIAFARKFGEPIEYPQLKGLPESQLITPVVKLEHERNNFGGIWHSDTTYLAEPPMGSMLLAREVPPFGGDTMFANQYLAYEGLSDGLKKTLDGLVGVSSSAKADVTKTREDRMKAAGAELKMLTAEHPIVRTHPETGRKALYTSDAHTAHIKGWTEKESLPLLRFLWEHQTRPEFTCRFRWQVGSLAFWDNRCV
;
A
#
# COMPACT_ATOMS: atom_id res chain seq x y z
N GLN A 1 -12.03 -21.05 -3.05
CA GLN A 1 -12.83 -20.07 -3.84
C GLN A 1 -12.08 -18.75 -4.02
N GLN A 2 -11.65 -18.05 -2.95
CA GLN A 2 -10.90 -16.77 -3.06
C GLN A 2 -9.65 -16.86 -3.95
N ILE A 3 -8.79 -17.87 -3.77
CA ILE A 3 -7.61 -18.09 -4.63
C ILE A 3 -8.02 -18.32 -6.10
N ALA A 4 -9.10 -19.06 -6.35
CA ALA A 4 -9.59 -19.31 -7.70
C ALA A 4 -10.11 -18.03 -8.38
N PHE A 5 -10.68 -17.10 -7.61
CA PHE A 5 -11.04 -15.77 -8.08
C PHE A 5 -9.79 -14.94 -8.40
N ALA A 6 -8.79 -14.91 -7.51
CA ALA A 6 -7.53 -14.21 -7.75
C ALA A 6 -6.82 -14.66 -9.03
N ARG A 7 -6.80 -15.98 -9.30
CA ARG A 7 -6.24 -16.58 -10.53
C ARG A 7 -6.93 -16.16 -11.83
N LYS A 8 -8.07 -15.48 -11.77
CA LYS A 8 -8.69 -14.86 -12.96
C LYS A 8 -8.00 -13.56 -13.38
N PHE A 9 -7.21 -12.94 -12.49
CA PHE A 9 -6.53 -11.66 -12.73
C PHE A 9 -5.01 -11.81 -12.82
N GLY A 10 -4.42 -12.75 -12.09
CA GLY A 10 -2.99 -13.01 -12.12
C GLY A 10 -2.59 -14.15 -11.18
N GLU A 11 -1.30 -14.46 -11.11
CA GLU A 11 -0.80 -15.48 -10.17
C GLU A 11 -0.68 -14.88 -8.76
N PRO A 12 -1.37 -15.44 -7.74
CA PRO A 12 -1.22 -14.99 -6.37
C PRO A 12 0.19 -15.27 -5.84
N ILE A 13 0.73 -14.35 -5.06
CA ILE A 13 2.06 -14.49 -4.42
C ILE A 13 1.92 -14.56 -2.91
N GLU A 14 2.90 -15.16 -2.25
CA GLU A 14 3.00 -15.10 -0.80
C GLU A 14 3.39 -13.70 -0.34
N TYR A 15 2.83 -13.26 0.79
CA TYR A 15 3.17 -11.95 1.34
C TYR A 15 4.58 -11.98 1.95
N PRO A 16 5.49 -11.07 1.55
CA PRO A 16 6.92 -11.21 1.82
C PRO A 16 7.31 -11.08 3.30
N GLN A 17 6.43 -10.51 4.14
CA GLN A 17 6.74 -10.16 5.53
C GLN A 17 5.95 -10.98 6.56
N LEU A 18 4.95 -11.75 6.13
CA LEU A 18 4.06 -12.49 7.03
C LEU A 18 3.80 -13.89 6.48
N LYS A 19 3.70 -14.87 7.38
CA LYS A 19 3.26 -16.22 7.02
C LYS A 19 1.79 -16.20 6.65
N GLY A 20 1.43 -16.97 5.63
CA GLY A 20 0.03 -17.20 5.31
C GLY A 20 -0.63 -18.18 6.26
N LEU A 21 -1.91 -18.44 6.01
CA LEU A 21 -2.70 -19.41 6.76
C LEU A 21 -2.12 -20.84 6.64
N PRO A 22 -2.26 -21.69 7.67
CA PRO A 22 -1.84 -23.09 7.58
C PRO A 22 -2.43 -23.83 6.37
N GLU A 23 -3.67 -23.51 6.00
CA GLU A 23 -4.38 -24.11 4.87
C GLU A 23 -3.91 -23.57 3.52
N SER A 24 -3.33 -22.37 3.48
CA SER A 24 -2.73 -21.80 2.28
C SER A 24 -1.81 -20.62 2.59
N GLN A 25 -0.53 -20.74 2.22
CA GLN A 25 0.45 -19.66 2.37
C GLN A 25 0.16 -18.44 1.46
N LEU A 26 -0.66 -18.61 0.43
CA LEU A 26 -1.11 -17.53 -0.46
C LEU A 26 -2.18 -16.62 0.15
N ILE A 27 -2.68 -16.94 1.36
CA ILE A 27 -3.66 -16.13 2.07
C ILE A 27 -3.04 -15.63 3.37
N THR A 28 -2.77 -14.33 3.44
CA THR A 28 -2.27 -13.70 4.67
C THR A 28 -3.44 -13.21 5.52
N PRO A 29 -3.55 -13.64 6.79
CA PRO A 29 -4.61 -13.16 7.67
C PRO A 29 -4.34 -11.72 8.12
N VAL A 30 -5.27 -10.81 7.85
CA VAL A 30 -5.29 -9.48 8.45
C VAL A 30 -6.20 -9.52 9.68
N VAL A 31 -5.59 -9.77 10.83
CA VAL A 31 -6.29 -9.94 12.11
C VAL A 31 -5.79 -8.90 13.10
N LYS A 32 -6.74 -8.23 13.77
CA LYS A 32 -6.47 -7.35 14.90
C LYS A 32 -7.23 -7.88 16.13
N LEU A 33 -6.52 -8.25 17.17
CA LEU A 33 -7.08 -8.71 18.44
C LEU A 33 -7.47 -7.52 19.33
N GLU A 34 -8.35 -7.77 20.30
CA GLU A 34 -8.93 -6.75 21.19
C GLU A 34 -7.86 -5.99 22.00
N HIS A 35 -6.83 -6.70 22.48
CA HIS A 35 -5.76 -6.11 23.28
C HIS A 35 -4.72 -5.34 22.45
N GLU A 36 -4.69 -5.52 21.13
CA GLU A 36 -3.72 -4.87 20.26
C GLU A 36 -4.05 -3.39 20.07
N ARG A 37 -3.00 -2.56 20.05
CA ARG A 37 -3.13 -1.10 19.93
C ARG A 37 -2.88 -0.60 18.51
N ASN A 38 -2.05 -1.29 17.76
CA ASN A 38 -1.76 -0.95 16.37
C ASN A 38 -2.63 -1.80 15.44
N ASN A 39 -3.12 -1.20 14.35
CA ASN A 39 -3.74 -1.95 13.27
C ASN A 39 -2.73 -2.18 12.14
N PHE A 40 -2.84 -3.33 11.48
CA PHE A 40 -2.08 -3.62 10.28
C PHE A 40 -2.50 -2.68 9.16
N GLY A 41 -1.54 -2.03 8.49
CA GLY A 41 -1.82 -1.12 7.38
C GLY A 41 -2.45 0.22 7.77
N GLY A 42 -2.26 0.69 9.01
CA GLY A 42 -2.85 1.94 9.51
C GLY A 42 -2.28 3.25 8.96
N ILE A 43 -1.37 3.17 7.98
CA ILE A 43 -0.73 4.33 7.32
C ILE A 43 -1.08 4.23 5.84
N TRP A 44 -1.37 5.35 5.18
CA TRP A 44 -1.66 5.37 3.74
C TRP A 44 -0.52 4.73 2.93
N HIS A 45 -0.86 3.78 2.07
CA HIS A 45 0.10 3.01 1.28
C HIS A 45 -0.55 2.28 0.10
N SER A 46 0.28 1.93 -0.88
CA SER A 46 0.03 0.80 -1.77
C SER A 46 0.86 -0.39 -1.27
N ASP A 47 0.39 -1.60 -1.48
CA ASP A 47 1.01 -2.81 -0.94
C ASP A 47 2.38 -3.06 -1.54
N THR A 48 3.31 -3.45 -0.67
CA THR A 48 4.60 -4.06 -1.01
C THR A 48 5.43 -3.33 -2.08
N THR A 49 5.35 -2.00 -2.14
CA THR A 49 6.16 -1.17 -3.05
C THR A 49 7.68 -1.25 -2.79
N TYR A 50 8.10 -2.00 -1.79
CA TYR A 50 9.50 -2.35 -1.51
C TYR A 50 9.95 -3.64 -2.22
N LEU A 51 9.12 -4.23 -3.08
CA LEU A 51 9.49 -5.30 -4.00
C LEU A 51 9.86 -4.70 -5.37
N ALA A 52 10.81 -5.32 -6.07
CA ALA A 52 11.17 -4.91 -7.43
C ALA A 52 9.96 -4.97 -8.40
N GLU A 53 9.11 -5.99 -8.21
CA GLU A 53 7.86 -6.18 -8.95
C GLU A 53 6.69 -6.27 -7.96
N PRO A 54 6.08 -5.12 -7.58
CA PRO A 54 4.92 -5.11 -6.70
C PRO A 54 3.70 -5.76 -7.40
N PRO A 55 2.78 -6.37 -6.63
CA PRO A 55 1.58 -6.98 -7.16
C PRO A 55 0.70 -5.92 -7.86
N MET A 56 0.01 -6.33 -8.93
CA MET A 56 -0.88 -5.45 -9.68
C MET A 56 -2.15 -5.07 -8.90
N GLY A 57 -2.54 -5.88 -7.92
CA GLY A 57 -3.77 -5.72 -7.19
C GLY A 57 -3.75 -6.59 -5.94
N SER A 58 -4.58 -6.19 -4.99
CA SER A 58 -4.71 -6.85 -3.70
C SER A 58 -6.18 -7.01 -3.38
N MET A 59 -6.52 -8.08 -2.65
CA MET A 59 -7.90 -8.36 -2.26
C MET A 59 -8.01 -8.74 -0.80
N LEU A 60 -9.11 -8.30 -0.19
CA LEU A 60 -9.48 -8.63 1.18
C LEU A 60 -10.91 -9.16 1.21
N LEU A 61 -11.07 -10.29 1.89
CA LEU A 61 -12.38 -10.91 2.17
C LEU A 61 -12.67 -10.76 3.66
N ALA A 62 -13.73 -10.03 4.00
CA ALA A 62 -14.15 -9.86 5.37
C ALA A 62 -14.73 -11.17 5.93
N ARG A 63 -14.07 -11.69 6.98
CA ARG A 63 -14.55 -12.84 7.75
C ARG A 63 -15.25 -12.42 9.03
N GLU A 64 -14.61 -11.52 9.77
CA GLU A 64 -15.13 -10.92 10.99
C GLU A 64 -14.90 -9.42 10.91
N VAL A 65 -15.89 -8.64 11.32
CA VAL A 65 -15.84 -7.17 11.32
C VAL A 65 -16.42 -6.65 12.64
N PRO A 66 -15.88 -5.56 13.20
CA PRO A 66 -16.46 -4.95 14.39
C PRO A 66 -17.83 -4.33 14.07
N PRO A 67 -18.71 -4.13 15.07
CA PRO A 67 -20.03 -3.52 14.86
C PRO A 67 -19.94 -2.07 14.33
N PHE A 68 -18.84 -1.38 14.60
CA PHE A 68 -18.52 -0.05 14.10
C PHE A 68 -17.00 0.14 14.00
N GLY A 69 -16.56 1.03 13.11
CA GLY A 69 -15.14 1.22 12.81
C GLY A 69 -14.57 0.11 11.91
N GLY A 70 -13.27 0.19 11.60
CA GLY A 70 -12.60 -0.81 10.75
C GLY A 70 -12.81 -0.63 9.25
N ASP A 71 -13.37 0.49 8.81
CA ASP A 71 -13.51 0.83 7.39
C ASP A 71 -12.14 1.00 6.73
N THR A 72 -12.06 0.71 5.43
CA THR A 72 -10.86 0.97 4.62
C THR A 72 -11.08 2.23 3.80
N MET A 73 -10.13 3.16 3.87
CA MET A 73 -10.09 4.31 3.00
C MET A 73 -9.22 3.96 1.79
N PHE A 74 -9.67 4.31 0.58
CA PHE A 74 -8.91 4.20 -0.66
C PHE A 74 -8.74 5.59 -1.26
N ALA A 75 -7.66 5.84 -2.00
CA ALA A 75 -7.37 7.13 -2.62
C ALA A 75 -7.03 6.97 -4.10
N ASN A 76 -7.72 7.67 -5.00
CA ASN A 76 -7.48 7.58 -6.43
C ASN A 76 -6.23 8.38 -6.83
N GLN A 77 -5.14 7.68 -7.11
CA GLN A 77 -3.86 8.32 -7.43
C GLN A 77 -3.80 8.92 -8.83
N TYR A 78 -4.74 8.56 -9.72
CA TYR A 78 -4.91 9.27 -10.98
C TYR A 78 -5.46 10.67 -10.73
N LEU A 79 -6.56 10.78 -9.96
CA LEU A 79 -7.15 12.08 -9.63
C LEU A 79 -6.17 12.95 -8.82
N ALA A 80 -5.41 12.33 -7.92
CA ALA A 80 -4.35 13.03 -7.20
C ALA A 80 -3.28 13.60 -8.16
N TYR A 81 -2.82 12.83 -9.14
CA TYR A 81 -1.89 13.33 -10.17
C TYR A 81 -2.51 14.42 -11.05
N GLU A 82 -3.73 14.20 -11.53
CA GLU A 82 -4.47 15.13 -12.39
C GLU A 82 -4.71 16.48 -11.70
N GLY A 83 -4.96 16.47 -10.38
CA GLY A 83 -5.15 17.64 -9.54
C GLY A 83 -3.88 18.44 -9.19
N LEU A 84 -2.69 17.99 -9.62
CA LEU A 84 -1.46 18.78 -9.50
C LEU A 84 -1.40 19.89 -10.56
N SER A 85 -0.69 20.97 -10.23
CA SER A 85 -0.34 22.00 -11.22
C SER A 85 0.61 21.43 -12.27
N ASP A 86 0.60 22.02 -13.48
CA ASP A 86 1.50 21.60 -14.55
C ASP A 86 2.98 21.80 -14.20
N GLY A 87 3.29 22.81 -13.37
CA GLY A 87 4.64 23.02 -12.84
C GLY A 87 5.09 21.81 -12.01
N LEU A 88 4.26 21.36 -11.06
CA LEU A 88 4.58 20.18 -10.25
C LEU A 88 4.63 18.92 -11.10
N LYS A 89 3.70 18.72 -12.04
CA LYS A 89 3.74 17.56 -12.95
C LYS A 89 5.07 17.48 -13.72
N LYS A 90 5.63 18.62 -14.15
CA LYS A 90 6.95 18.69 -14.79
C LYS A 90 8.09 18.44 -13.80
N THR A 91 8.02 18.99 -12.60
CA THR A 91 9.03 18.77 -11.55
C THR A 91 9.14 17.30 -11.15
N LEU A 92 8.02 16.58 -11.12
CA LEU A 92 7.98 15.16 -10.74
C LEU A 92 8.39 14.22 -11.88
N ASP A 93 8.46 14.72 -13.12
CA ASP A 93 8.77 13.89 -14.28
C ASP A 93 10.19 13.32 -14.17
N GLY A 94 10.31 12.00 -14.31
CA GLY A 94 11.57 11.28 -14.16
C GLY A 94 12.08 11.09 -12.71
N LEU A 95 11.39 11.64 -11.69
CA LEU A 95 11.77 11.37 -10.30
C LEU A 95 11.45 9.93 -9.90
N VAL A 96 12.40 9.32 -9.19
CA VAL A 96 12.31 7.94 -8.70
C VAL A 96 12.31 7.95 -7.19
N GLY A 97 11.32 7.33 -6.56
CA GLY A 97 11.25 7.11 -5.12
C GLY A 97 11.89 5.80 -4.73
N VAL A 98 12.64 5.81 -3.63
CA VAL A 98 13.19 4.61 -3.00
C VAL A 98 12.23 4.16 -1.90
N SER A 99 11.61 3.00 -2.09
CA SER A 99 10.70 2.38 -1.14
C SER A 99 11.43 1.40 -0.22
N SER A 100 11.00 1.30 1.04
CA SER A 100 11.56 0.41 2.05
C SER A 100 10.48 -0.28 2.89
N SER A 101 10.70 -1.56 3.22
CA SER A 101 9.85 -2.30 4.16
C SER A 101 10.06 -1.91 5.62
N ALA A 102 11.11 -1.13 5.92
CA ALA A 102 11.62 -0.93 7.27
C ALA A 102 11.38 0.48 7.84
N LYS A 103 10.50 1.31 7.25
CA LYS A 103 10.12 2.58 7.88
C LYS A 103 9.51 2.30 9.25
N ALA A 104 10.00 3.02 10.28
CA ALA A 104 9.74 2.70 11.68
C ALA A 104 8.24 2.59 12.02
N ASP A 105 7.41 3.50 11.50
CA ASP A 105 5.97 3.48 11.78
C ASP A 105 5.25 2.31 11.08
N VAL A 106 5.71 1.89 9.90
CA VAL A 106 5.21 0.67 9.25
C VAL A 106 5.59 -0.57 10.02
N THR A 107 6.84 -0.66 10.48
CA THR A 107 7.31 -1.79 11.29
C THR A 107 6.44 -2.01 12.53
N LYS A 108 6.02 -0.92 13.21
CA LYS A 108 5.10 -0.98 14.35
C LYS A 108 3.73 -1.60 13.99
N THR A 109 3.21 -1.35 12.78
CA THR A 109 1.93 -1.95 12.33
C THR A 109 2.00 -3.47 12.13
N ARG A 110 3.21 -4.03 11.99
CA ARG A 110 3.44 -5.46 11.74
C ARG A 110 3.97 -6.20 12.97
N GLU A 111 4.46 -5.48 13.97
CA GLU A 111 5.19 -6.02 15.12
C GLU A 111 4.42 -7.13 15.83
N ASP A 112 3.15 -6.91 16.16
CA ASP A 112 2.32 -7.90 16.86
C ASP A 112 2.16 -9.20 16.04
N ARG A 113 1.96 -9.06 14.72
CA ARG A 113 1.81 -10.20 13.81
C ARG A 113 3.13 -10.94 13.60
N MET A 114 4.25 -10.23 13.58
CA MET A 114 5.58 -10.84 13.46
C MET A 114 5.98 -11.61 14.71
N LYS A 115 5.72 -11.05 15.91
CA LYS A 115 5.95 -11.73 17.19
C LYS A 115 5.16 -13.04 17.26
N ALA A 116 3.89 -13.01 16.87
CA ALA A 116 3.05 -14.20 16.81
C ALA A 116 3.57 -15.26 15.81
N ALA A 117 4.16 -14.83 14.69
CA ALA A 117 4.66 -15.73 13.65
C ALA A 117 6.11 -16.21 13.84
N GLY A 118 6.84 -15.66 14.82
CA GLY A 118 8.28 -15.90 15.03
C GLY A 118 9.13 -15.51 13.83
N ALA A 119 8.75 -14.44 13.10
CA ALA A 119 9.40 -14.01 11.87
C ALA A 119 10.37 -12.84 12.10
N GLU A 120 11.52 -12.85 11.42
CA GLU A 120 12.47 -11.74 11.41
C GLU A 120 12.20 -10.77 10.25
N LEU A 121 12.47 -9.48 10.47
CA LEU A 121 12.21 -8.42 9.50
C LEU A 121 13.27 -8.46 8.39
N LYS A 122 12.86 -8.87 7.18
CA LYS A 122 13.69 -8.68 5.99
C LYS A 122 13.54 -7.24 5.55
N MET A 123 14.63 -6.48 5.63
CA MET A 123 14.71 -5.16 5.01
C MET A 123 14.75 -5.35 3.50
N LEU A 124 13.69 -4.91 2.84
CA LEU A 124 13.54 -4.94 1.39
C LEU A 124 13.48 -3.50 0.92
N THR A 125 14.13 -3.24 -0.22
CA THR A 125 14.11 -1.95 -0.86
C THR A 125 13.89 -2.11 -2.36
N ALA A 126 13.19 -1.15 -2.95
CA ALA A 126 12.95 -1.09 -4.38
C ALA A 126 12.83 0.36 -4.84
N GLU A 127 13.10 0.59 -6.13
CA GLU A 127 13.04 1.90 -6.76
C GLU A 127 11.88 1.95 -7.75
N HIS A 128 11.04 2.98 -7.64
CA HIS A 128 9.89 3.16 -8.53
C HIS A 128 9.72 4.62 -8.94
N PRO A 129 9.24 4.91 -10.17
CA PRO A 129 8.85 6.27 -10.54
C PRO A 129 7.81 6.84 -9.58
N ILE A 130 8.00 8.08 -9.12
CA ILE A 130 7.00 8.78 -8.30
C ILE A 130 5.74 9.08 -9.12
N VAL A 131 5.90 9.24 -10.43
CA VAL A 131 4.80 9.28 -11.39
C VAL A 131 4.89 8.03 -12.26
N ARG A 132 3.96 7.11 -12.07
CA ARG A 132 3.89 5.85 -12.83
C ARG A 132 2.86 5.95 -13.94
N THR A 133 3.16 5.39 -15.10
CA THR A 133 2.17 5.16 -16.15
C THR A 133 1.54 3.78 -15.96
N HIS A 134 0.22 3.74 -15.88
CA HIS A 134 -0.51 2.49 -15.72
C HIS A 134 -0.51 1.69 -17.03
N PRO A 135 -0.05 0.43 -17.03
CA PRO A 135 0.24 -0.30 -18.27
C PRO A 135 -1.00 -0.58 -19.12
N GLU A 136 -2.18 -0.75 -18.51
CA GLU A 136 -3.42 -1.10 -19.23
C GLU A 136 -4.24 0.13 -19.63
N THR A 137 -4.10 1.26 -18.91
CA THR A 137 -4.97 2.44 -19.11
C THR A 137 -4.23 3.63 -19.69
N GLY A 138 -2.89 3.62 -19.69
CA GLY A 138 -2.04 4.73 -20.13
C GLY A 138 -2.10 5.96 -19.22
N ARG A 139 -2.91 5.94 -18.15
CA ARG A 139 -3.05 7.06 -17.21
C ARG A 139 -1.84 7.16 -16.30
N LYS A 140 -1.47 8.39 -15.95
CA LYS A 140 -0.41 8.68 -14.97
C LYS A 140 -0.98 8.75 -13.55
N ALA A 141 -0.32 8.12 -12.60
CA ALA A 141 -0.68 8.10 -11.18
C ALA A 141 0.52 8.50 -10.30
N LEU A 142 0.24 9.12 -9.15
CA LEU A 142 1.24 9.24 -8.09
C LEU A 142 1.50 7.87 -7.46
N TYR A 143 2.76 7.51 -7.27
CA TYR A 143 3.19 6.21 -6.75
C TYR A 143 4.24 6.39 -5.66
N THR A 144 3.82 7.03 -4.58
CA THR A 144 4.59 7.24 -3.36
C THR A 144 3.65 7.22 -2.16
N SER A 145 4.16 6.86 -0.99
CA SER A 145 3.40 6.84 0.25
C SER A 145 4.29 7.10 1.46
N ASP A 146 3.69 7.63 2.52
CA ASP A 146 4.38 7.80 3.80
C ASP A 146 4.78 6.45 4.40
N ALA A 147 4.01 5.39 4.17
CA ALA A 147 4.37 4.08 4.67
C ALA A 147 5.70 3.55 4.08
N HIS A 148 5.92 3.72 2.78
CA HIS A 148 7.00 2.97 2.11
C HIS A 148 8.05 3.84 1.45
N THR A 149 7.73 5.03 0.93
CA THR A 149 8.74 5.87 0.29
C THR A 149 9.62 6.54 1.34
N ALA A 150 10.91 6.21 1.31
CA ALA A 150 11.92 6.75 2.23
C ALA A 150 12.49 8.07 1.72
N HIS A 151 12.91 8.12 0.45
CA HIS A 151 13.52 9.31 -0.16
C HIS A 151 13.42 9.25 -1.69
N ILE A 152 13.80 10.34 -2.35
CA ILE A 152 13.94 10.43 -3.81
C ILE A 152 15.35 9.99 -4.17
N LYS A 153 15.50 9.13 -5.17
CA LYS A 153 16.80 8.61 -5.61
C LYS A 153 17.75 9.76 -5.96
N GLY A 154 18.96 9.70 -5.40
CA GLY A 154 19.99 10.72 -5.59
C GLY A 154 19.84 11.96 -4.70
N TRP A 155 18.81 12.01 -3.85
CA TRP A 155 18.59 13.07 -2.87
C TRP A 155 18.80 12.50 -1.47
N THR A 156 19.24 13.33 -0.53
CA THR A 156 19.20 12.97 0.89
C THR A 156 17.75 12.87 1.37
N GLU A 157 17.52 12.16 2.47
CA GLU A 157 16.20 12.11 3.10
C GLU A 157 15.70 13.52 3.47
N LYS A 158 16.60 14.39 3.94
CA LYS A 158 16.27 15.77 4.32
C LYS A 158 15.82 16.62 3.14
N GLU A 159 16.45 16.46 1.97
CA GLU A 159 16.03 17.14 0.73
C GLU A 159 14.71 16.59 0.19
N SER A 160 14.51 15.28 0.32
CA SER A 160 13.33 14.58 -0.19
C SER A 160 12.06 14.88 0.60
N LEU A 161 12.20 14.96 1.92
CA LEU A 161 11.08 14.94 2.85
C LEU A 161 10.03 16.04 2.62
N PRO A 162 10.39 17.32 2.35
CA PRO A 162 9.40 18.37 2.14
C PRO A 162 8.50 18.10 0.92
N LEU A 163 9.09 17.67 -0.20
CA LEU A 163 8.34 17.36 -1.42
C LEU A 163 7.47 16.12 -1.22
N LEU A 164 8.02 15.06 -0.64
CA LEU A 164 7.27 13.83 -0.38
C LEU A 164 6.10 14.06 0.59
N ARG A 165 6.29 14.82 1.67
CA ARG A 165 5.20 15.16 2.60
C ARG A 165 4.08 15.92 1.92
N PHE A 166 4.42 16.93 1.10
CA PHE A 166 3.42 17.65 0.32
C PHE A 166 2.61 16.70 -0.57
N LEU A 167 3.25 15.75 -1.25
CA LEU A 167 2.57 14.78 -2.08
C LEU A 167 1.65 13.87 -1.25
N TRP A 168 2.13 13.33 -0.13
CA TRP A 168 1.32 12.44 0.73
C TRP A 168 0.09 13.14 1.30
N GLU A 169 0.22 14.40 1.72
CA GLU A 169 -0.90 15.24 2.17
C GLU A 169 -1.88 15.51 1.02
N HIS A 170 -1.38 15.82 -0.18
CA HIS A 170 -2.22 16.04 -1.36
C HIS A 170 -2.96 14.78 -1.81
N GLN A 171 -2.28 13.62 -1.84
CA GLN A 171 -2.81 12.33 -2.30
C GLN A 171 -3.97 11.83 -1.45
N THR A 172 -4.08 12.30 -0.20
CA THR A 172 -5.06 11.81 0.80
C THR A 172 -6.20 12.80 1.05
N ARG A 173 -6.31 13.85 0.22
CA ARG A 173 -7.40 14.83 0.30
C ARG A 173 -8.77 14.17 0.04
N PRO A 174 -9.83 14.57 0.75
CA PRO A 174 -11.15 13.90 0.70
C PRO A 174 -11.71 13.68 -0.71
N GLU A 175 -11.53 14.63 -1.63
CA GLU A 175 -11.99 14.58 -3.02
C GLU A 175 -11.34 13.48 -3.87
N PHE A 176 -10.20 12.93 -3.41
CA PHE A 176 -9.55 11.79 -4.06
C PHE A 176 -9.90 10.47 -3.36
N THR A 177 -10.56 10.52 -2.20
CA THR A 177 -10.77 9.33 -1.38
C THR A 177 -12.17 8.75 -1.51
N CYS A 178 -12.27 7.45 -1.25
CA CYS A 178 -13.53 6.80 -0.91
C CYS A 178 -13.39 6.04 0.40
N ARG A 179 -14.52 5.86 1.09
CA ARG A 179 -14.61 5.08 2.33
C ARG A 179 -15.40 3.81 2.06
N PHE A 180 -14.74 2.66 2.20
CA PHE A 180 -15.37 1.36 2.07
C PHE A 180 -15.71 0.80 3.44
N ARG A 181 -17.01 0.70 3.71
CA ARG A 181 -17.54 0.09 4.94
C ARG A 181 -17.72 -1.40 4.75
N TRP A 182 -17.06 -2.18 5.60
CA TRP A 182 -17.08 -3.64 5.52
C TRP A 182 -18.37 -4.23 6.09
N GLN A 183 -18.79 -5.36 5.51
CA GLN A 183 -19.75 -6.30 6.08
C GLN A 183 -19.15 -7.70 6.01
N VAL A 184 -19.62 -8.62 6.85
CA VAL A 184 -19.19 -10.03 6.77
C VAL A 184 -19.50 -10.56 5.37
N GLY A 185 -18.49 -11.13 4.70
CA GLY A 185 -18.59 -11.63 3.33
C GLY A 185 -18.29 -10.60 2.23
N SER A 186 -18.11 -9.31 2.56
CA SER A 186 -17.61 -8.32 1.61
C SER A 186 -16.25 -8.74 1.05
N LEU A 187 -16.10 -8.63 -0.27
CA LEU A 187 -14.81 -8.75 -0.96
C LEU A 187 -14.47 -7.38 -1.56
N ALA A 188 -13.33 -6.80 -1.15
CA ALA A 188 -12.73 -5.70 -1.88
C ALA A 188 -11.56 -6.24 -2.71
N PHE A 189 -11.47 -5.80 -3.96
CA PHE A 189 -10.34 -6.04 -4.83
C PHE A 189 -9.99 -4.69 -5.48
N TRP A 190 -8.75 -4.25 -5.31
CA TRP A 190 -8.30 -2.95 -5.79
C TRP A 190 -7.04 -3.07 -6.63
N ASP A 191 -6.84 -2.05 -7.47
CA ASP A 191 -5.65 -1.91 -8.30
C ASP A 191 -4.54 -1.26 -7.47
N ASN A 192 -3.51 -2.05 -7.16
CA ASN A 192 -2.42 -1.63 -6.30
C ASN A 192 -1.43 -0.68 -7.01
N ARG A 193 -1.65 -0.41 -8.31
CA ARG A 193 -0.80 0.44 -9.14
C ARG A 193 -1.27 1.90 -9.15
N CYS A 194 -2.48 2.19 -8.68
CA CYS A 194 -3.09 3.52 -8.77
C CYS A 194 -4.04 3.89 -7.61
N VAL A 195 -4.02 3.11 -6.52
CA VAL A 195 -4.80 3.34 -5.31
C VAL A 195 -3.89 3.42 -4.08
#